data_AF-A0A2A7AVE7-F1
#
_entry.id   AF-A0A2A7AVE7-F1
#
_cell.length_a   1.000
_cell.length_b   1.000
_cell.length_c   1.000
_cell.angle_alpha   90.00
_cell.angle_beta   90.00
_cell.angle_gamma   90.00
#
_symmetry.space_group_name_H-M   'P 1'
#
loop_
_entity.id
_entity.type
_entity.pdbx_description
1 polymer ?
#
loop_
_entity_poly.entity_id
_entity_poly.type
_entity_poly.pdbx_seq_one_letter_code
_entity_poly.pdbx_strand_id
1 'polypeptide(L)'
;MIYTSRYSNPELKTGNYTVVGITRGAPKFPLRYTLAGNIMEIAPPGYLFNEYNRERFTPPYFQHMDRVGTARIAQILQHYEDMGKPVVLCCYEDVRKPGEWCHRLVFAEWWLQRTGEMIEELPDPSPNKWAKQPEPQKAVEPDAVQMKMW
;
A
#
# COMPACT_ATOMS: atom_id res chain seq x y z
N MET A 1 5.94 6.80 -12.17
CA MET A 1 5.49 6.95 -10.77
C MET A 1 4.73 5.71 -10.36
N ILE A 2 5.03 5.20 -9.18
CA ILE A 2 4.55 3.91 -8.69
C ILE A 2 3.85 4.11 -7.34
N TYR A 3 2.72 3.45 -7.18
CA TYR A 3 1.93 3.45 -5.95
C TYR A 3 1.58 2.03 -5.51
N THR A 4 1.15 1.87 -4.27
CA THR A 4 0.46 0.66 -3.81
C THR A 4 -1.02 0.92 -3.57
N SER A 5 -1.84 -0.14 -3.67
CA SER A 5 -3.25 -0.08 -3.28
C SER A 5 -3.78 -1.49 -2.98
N ARG A 6 -4.99 -1.58 -2.43
CA ARG A 6 -5.79 -2.82 -2.49
C ARG A 6 -6.56 -2.92 -3.81
N TYR A 7 -6.79 -4.14 -4.30
CA TYR A 7 -7.61 -4.38 -5.51
C TYR A 7 -9.01 -3.77 -5.44
N SER A 8 -9.59 -3.65 -4.25
CA SER A 8 -10.95 -3.16 -4.05
C SER A 8 -11.06 -1.65 -3.85
N ASN A 9 -9.95 -0.91 -3.97
CA ASN A 9 -9.96 0.56 -3.88
C ASN A 9 -10.79 1.15 -5.04
N PRO A 10 -11.88 1.91 -4.76
CA PRO A 10 -12.69 2.53 -5.79
C PRO A 10 -11.94 3.50 -6.71
N GLU A 11 -10.84 4.10 -6.24
CA GLU A 11 -9.99 5.03 -7.01
C GLU A 11 -9.47 4.40 -8.31
N LEU A 12 -9.24 3.09 -8.32
CA LEU A 12 -8.75 2.36 -9.50
C LEU A 12 -9.75 2.33 -10.66
N LYS A 13 -11.03 2.63 -10.40
CA LYS A 13 -12.10 2.65 -11.42
C LYS A 13 -12.08 3.90 -12.29
N THR A 14 -11.31 4.93 -11.91
CA THR A 14 -11.13 6.15 -12.71
C THR A 14 -10.46 5.86 -14.06
N GLY A 15 -9.69 4.77 -14.14
CA GLY A 15 -8.93 4.42 -15.34
C GLY A 15 -7.64 5.21 -15.50
N ASN A 16 -7.23 5.98 -14.48
CA ASN A 16 -6.03 6.83 -14.50
C ASN A 16 -4.72 6.06 -14.30
N TYR A 17 -4.80 4.76 -13.99
CA TYR A 17 -3.65 3.95 -13.57
C TYR A 17 -3.46 2.71 -14.43
N THR A 18 -2.22 2.26 -14.54
CA THR A 18 -1.86 0.89 -14.94
C THR A 18 -1.90 0.01 -13.69
N VAL A 19 -2.98 -0.74 -13.51
CA VAL A 19 -3.16 -1.58 -12.32
C VAL A 19 -2.53 -2.95 -12.52
N VAL A 20 -1.65 -3.34 -11.61
CA VAL A 20 -0.89 -4.59 -11.69
C VAL A 20 -0.99 -5.33 -10.37
N GLY A 21 -1.27 -6.63 -10.44
CA GLY A 21 -1.29 -7.47 -9.26
C GLY A 21 0.11 -7.87 -8.81
N ILE A 22 0.33 -8.00 -7.51
CA ILE A 22 1.56 -8.57 -6.94
C ILE A 22 1.26 -9.78 -6.06
N THR A 23 0.14 -10.45 -6.34
CA THR A 23 -0.31 -11.63 -5.61
C THR A 23 -0.06 -12.89 -6.43
N ARG A 24 -0.16 -14.09 -5.86
CA ARG A 24 0.07 -15.31 -6.64
C ARG A 24 -1.08 -15.65 -7.60
N GLY A 25 -2.24 -15.03 -7.44
CA GLY A 25 -3.42 -15.31 -8.23
C GLY A 25 -4.35 -14.12 -8.29
N ALA A 26 -4.93 -13.89 -9.46
CA ALA A 26 -5.82 -12.77 -9.71
C ALA A 26 -7.09 -12.82 -8.82
N PRO A 27 -7.67 -11.65 -8.50
CA PRO A 27 -8.92 -11.58 -7.75
C PRO A 27 -10.04 -12.30 -8.49
N LYS A 28 -10.81 -13.11 -7.76
CA LYS A 28 -11.99 -13.83 -8.29
C LYS A 28 -13.25 -12.97 -8.35
N PHE A 29 -13.26 -11.84 -7.64
CA PHE A 29 -14.36 -10.87 -7.70
C PHE A 29 -14.21 -9.97 -8.93
N PRO A 30 -15.32 -9.44 -9.48
CA PRO A 30 -15.26 -8.61 -10.67
C PRO A 30 -14.51 -7.30 -10.40
N LEU A 31 -13.41 -7.10 -11.11
CA LEU A 31 -12.73 -5.81 -11.17
C LEU A 31 -13.49 -4.92 -12.16
N ARG A 32 -13.90 -3.73 -11.72
CA ARG A 32 -14.55 -2.72 -12.58
C ARG A 32 -13.52 -1.82 -13.29
N TYR A 33 -12.35 -2.37 -13.55
CA TYR A 33 -11.21 -1.76 -14.22
C TYR A 33 -10.36 -2.89 -14.83
N THR A 34 -9.47 -2.56 -15.76
CA THR A 34 -8.58 -3.53 -16.39
C THR A 34 -7.37 -3.81 -15.51
N LEU A 35 -7.12 -5.08 -15.22
CA LEU A 35 -5.86 -5.53 -14.61
C LEU A 35 -4.86 -5.79 -15.74
N ALA A 36 -3.79 -4.98 -15.82
CA ALA A 36 -2.81 -5.06 -16.90
C ALA A 36 -1.95 -6.32 -16.83
N GLY A 37 -1.83 -6.91 -15.64
CA GLY A 37 -1.07 -8.14 -15.44
C GLY A 37 -0.85 -8.42 -13.98
N ASN A 38 0.08 -9.35 -13.71
CA ASN A 38 0.42 -9.76 -12.36
C ASN A 38 1.91 -10.12 -12.29
N ILE A 39 2.67 -9.42 -11.44
CA ILE A 39 4.12 -9.57 -11.29
C ILE A 39 4.40 -10.65 -10.25
N MET A 40 4.66 -11.87 -10.74
CA MET A 40 4.91 -13.03 -9.90
C MET A 40 6.26 -12.96 -9.19
N GLU A 41 7.22 -12.23 -9.75
CA GLU A 41 8.57 -12.04 -9.20
C GLU A 41 8.55 -11.41 -7.81
N ILE A 42 7.66 -10.44 -7.59
CA ILE A 42 7.53 -9.71 -6.33
C ILE A 42 6.36 -10.22 -5.47
N ALA A 43 5.64 -11.23 -5.93
CA ALA A 43 4.66 -11.91 -5.11
C ALA A 43 5.35 -12.71 -3.99
N PRO A 44 4.73 -12.84 -2.79
CA PRO A 44 5.27 -13.70 -1.75
C PRO A 44 5.48 -15.12 -2.28
N PRO A 45 6.69 -15.68 -2.11
CA PRO A 45 6.94 -17.07 -2.47
C PRO A 45 6.09 -18.00 -1.60
N GLY A 46 5.79 -19.20 -2.09
CA GLY A 46 4.83 -20.11 -1.45
C GLY A 46 5.16 -20.44 0.02
N TYR A 47 6.46 -20.49 0.37
CA TYR A 47 6.90 -20.74 1.74
C TYR A 47 6.63 -19.57 2.72
N LEU A 48 6.28 -18.38 2.24
CA LEU A 48 5.87 -17.23 3.06
C LEU A 48 4.35 -16.99 3.07
N PHE A 49 3.58 -17.77 2.31
CA PHE A 49 2.15 -17.50 2.10
C PHE A 49 1.31 -17.57 3.39
N ASN A 50 1.76 -18.37 4.38
CA ASN A 50 1.08 -18.56 5.66
C ASN A 50 1.84 -17.93 6.85
N GLU A 51 2.78 -17.00 6.59
CA GLU A 51 3.46 -16.27 7.66
C GLU A 51 2.70 -14.97 7.95
N TYR A 52 2.02 -14.93 9.09
CA TYR A 52 1.18 -13.82 9.52
C TYR A 52 1.91 -12.85 10.46
N ASN A 53 3.13 -13.17 10.88
CA ASN A 53 3.96 -12.27 11.65
C ASN A 53 4.89 -11.48 10.73
N ARG A 54 4.74 -10.15 10.71
CA ARG A 54 5.53 -9.26 9.85
C ARG A 54 7.03 -9.36 10.07
N GLU A 55 7.46 -9.48 11.32
CA GLU A 55 8.88 -9.56 11.70
C GLU A 55 9.52 -10.84 11.17
N ARG A 56 8.75 -11.94 11.15
CA ARG A 56 9.19 -13.22 10.55
C ARG A 56 9.09 -13.23 9.03
N PHE A 57 8.10 -12.54 8.47
CA PHE A 57 7.91 -12.43 7.02
C PHE A 57 8.99 -11.58 6.34
N THR A 58 9.35 -10.45 6.95
CA THR A 58 10.15 -9.40 6.30
C THR A 58 11.55 -9.87 5.87
N PRO A 59 12.38 -10.46 6.75
CA PRO A 59 13.74 -10.87 6.36
C PRO A 59 13.80 -11.86 5.18
N PRO A 60 13.04 -12.97 5.16
CA PRO A 60 13.08 -13.90 4.03
C PRO A 60 12.42 -13.33 2.77
N TYR A 61 11.46 -12.42 2.89
CA TYR A 61 10.90 -11.71 1.74
C TYR A 61 11.92 -10.74 1.12
N PHE A 62 12.65 -9.98 1.95
CA PHE A 62 13.73 -9.12 1.50
C PHE A 62 14.83 -9.91 0.80
N GLN A 63 15.25 -11.04 1.37
CA GLN A 63 16.21 -11.94 0.71
C GLN A 63 15.69 -12.44 -0.63
N HIS A 64 14.40 -12.74 -0.74
CA HIS A 64 13.78 -13.12 -2.01
C HIS A 64 13.84 -11.97 -3.03
N MET A 65 13.52 -10.74 -2.62
CA MET A 65 13.61 -9.56 -3.48
C MET A 65 15.06 -9.25 -3.91
N ASP A 66 16.02 -9.38 -3.00
CA ASP A 66 17.45 -9.22 -3.28
C ASP A 66 17.95 -10.26 -4.31
N ARG A 67 17.43 -11.49 -4.26
CA ARG A 67 17.75 -12.53 -5.27
C ARG A 67 17.14 -12.24 -6.64
N VAL A 68 15.93 -11.67 -6.69
CA VAL A 68 15.32 -11.22 -7.96
C VAL A 68 16.12 -10.05 -8.54
N GLY A 69 16.54 -9.13 -7.66
CA GLY A 69 17.40 -8.00 -7.97
C GLY A 69 16.64 -6.74 -8.38
N THR A 70 17.12 -5.59 -7.92
CA THR A 70 16.53 -4.27 -8.20
C THR A 70 16.45 -3.97 -9.69
N ALA A 71 17.50 -4.27 -10.45
CA ALA A 71 17.55 -3.99 -11.89
C ALA A 71 16.45 -4.76 -12.67
N ARG A 72 16.21 -6.03 -12.31
CA ARG A 72 15.16 -6.83 -12.95
C ARG A 72 13.77 -6.30 -12.58
N ILE A 73 13.56 -5.96 -11.31
CA ILE A 73 12.29 -5.41 -10.84
C ILE A 73 12.02 -4.05 -11.52
N ALA A 74 13.04 -3.19 -11.63
CA ALA A 74 12.94 -1.91 -12.34
C ALA A 74 12.52 -2.10 -13.81
N GLN A 75 13.11 -3.05 -14.52
CA GLN A 75 12.73 -3.36 -15.91
C GLN A 75 11.27 -3.81 -16.05
N ILE A 76 10.79 -4.64 -15.10
CA ILE A 76 9.38 -5.07 -15.09
C ILE A 76 8.46 -3.89 -14.82
N LEU A 77 8.80 -3.03 -13.86
CA LEU A 77 8.00 -1.84 -13.53
C LEU A 77 7.96 -0.86 -14.71
N GLN A 78 9.11 -0.61 -15.34
CA GLN A 78 9.23 0.26 -16.51
C GLN A 78 8.31 -0.21 -17.65
N HIS A 79 8.22 -1.51 -17.91
CA HIS A 79 7.32 -2.05 -18.93
C HIS A 79 5.86 -1.66 -18.70
N TYR A 80 5.40 -1.60 -17.44
CA TYR A 80 4.05 -1.15 -17.10
C TYR A 80 3.91 0.38 -17.11
N GLU A 81 4.96 1.12 -16.74
CA GLU A 81 4.99 2.58 -16.84
C GLU A 81 4.94 3.06 -18.29
N ASP A 82 5.58 2.34 -19.21
CA ASP A 82 5.58 2.61 -20.66
C ASP A 82 4.18 2.51 -21.29
N MET A 83 3.18 1.98 -20.56
CA MET A 83 1.76 2.02 -20.95
C MET A 83 1.14 3.42 -20.79
N GLY A 84 1.91 4.41 -20.33
CA GLY A 84 1.54 5.83 -20.33
C GLY A 84 0.72 6.28 -19.12
N LYS A 85 0.64 5.48 -18.06
CA LYS A 85 -0.07 5.80 -16.81
C LYS A 85 0.78 5.41 -15.60
N PRO A 86 0.61 6.07 -14.44
CA PRO A 86 1.24 5.63 -13.19
C PRO A 86 0.85 4.18 -12.85
N VAL A 87 1.81 3.42 -12.33
CA VAL A 87 1.62 2.01 -11.98
C VAL A 87 1.10 1.89 -10.55
N VAL A 88 0.12 1.00 -10.34
CA VAL A 88 -0.39 0.69 -9.01
C VAL A 88 -0.23 -0.80 -8.74
N LEU A 89 0.56 -1.12 -7.72
CA LEU A 89 0.84 -2.48 -7.25
C LEU A 89 -0.24 -2.90 -6.24
N CYS A 90 -1.03 -3.91 -6.62
CA CYS A 90 -2.20 -4.33 -5.84
C CYS A 90 -2.03 -5.66 -5.09
N CYS A 91 -2.41 -5.64 -3.81
CA CYS A 91 -2.73 -6.83 -3.00
C CYS A 91 -4.20 -6.78 -2.51
N TYR A 92 -4.62 -7.68 -1.63
CA TYR A 92 -6.03 -7.77 -1.19
C TYR A 92 -6.34 -6.93 0.05
N GLU A 93 -5.39 -6.85 0.96
CA GLU A 93 -5.60 -6.42 2.35
C GLU A 93 -5.88 -4.92 2.47
N ASP A 94 -6.76 -4.54 3.40
CA ASP A 94 -7.05 -3.13 3.72
C ASP A 94 -6.16 -2.66 4.88
N VAL A 95 -5.05 -1.99 4.54
CA VAL A 95 -4.03 -1.54 5.49
C VAL A 95 -4.44 -0.30 6.30
N ARG A 96 -5.65 0.23 6.06
CA ARG A 96 -6.25 1.26 6.92
C ARG A 96 -6.72 0.68 8.26
N LYS A 97 -6.89 -0.65 8.34
CA LYS A 97 -7.16 -1.35 9.59
C LYS A 97 -5.92 -1.27 10.49
N PRO A 98 -6.04 -0.80 11.75
CA PRO A 98 -4.92 -0.71 12.66
C PRO A 98 -4.20 -2.05 12.85
N GLY A 99 -2.87 -2.02 12.69
CA GLY A 99 -2.00 -3.21 12.81
C GLY A 99 -2.06 -4.17 11.61
N GLU A 100 -2.92 -3.91 10.62
CA GLU A 100 -2.95 -4.69 9.39
C GLU A 100 -1.77 -4.31 8.50
N TRP A 101 -1.15 -5.31 7.87
CA TRP A 101 -0.07 -5.14 6.92
C TRP A 101 -0.22 -6.18 5.81
N CYS A 102 0.37 -5.93 4.63
CA CYS A 102 0.49 -6.94 3.58
C CYS A 102 1.87 -6.83 2.93
N HIS A 103 2.20 -7.81 2.09
CA HIS A 103 3.44 -7.85 1.34
C HIS A 103 3.68 -6.62 0.43
N ARG A 104 2.63 -5.91 -0.03
CA ARG A 104 2.79 -4.66 -0.80
C ARG A 104 3.52 -3.57 -0.02
N LEU A 105 3.25 -3.46 1.28
CA LEU A 105 3.93 -2.48 2.13
C LEU A 105 5.37 -2.91 2.40
N VAL A 106 5.58 -4.20 2.66
CA VAL A 106 6.92 -4.77 2.85
C VAL A 106 7.76 -4.60 1.58
N PHE A 107 7.15 -4.76 0.39
CA PHE A 107 7.80 -4.47 -0.89
C PHE A 107 8.16 -2.99 -1.05
N ALA A 108 7.23 -2.08 -0.73
CA ALA A 108 7.49 -0.63 -0.79
C ALA A 108 8.66 -0.22 0.13
N GLU A 109 8.73 -0.80 1.32
CA GLU A 109 9.85 -0.60 2.26
C GLU A 109 11.17 -1.14 1.71
N TRP A 110 11.16 -2.34 1.11
CA TRP A 110 12.34 -2.90 0.45
C TRP A 110 12.80 -2.00 -0.71
N TRP A 111 11.86 -1.55 -1.56
CA TRP A 111 12.16 -0.68 -2.70
C TRP A 111 12.82 0.62 -2.24
N LEU A 112 12.24 1.29 -1.25
CA LEU A 112 12.81 2.50 -0.66
C LEU A 112 14.22 2.26 -0.11
N GLN A 113 14.45 1.16 0.61
CA GLN A 113 15.77 0.85 1.17
C GLN A 113 16.83 0.55 0.11
N ARG A 114 16.44 0.05 -1.08
CA ARG A 114 17.37 -0.33 -2.13
C ARG A 114 17.58 0.74 -3.19
N THR A 115 16.61 1.62 -3.40
CA THR A 115 16.60 2.60 -4.50
C THR A 115 16.54 4.04 -4.02
N GLY A 116 16.06 4.28 -2.79
CA GLY A 116 15.74 5.62 -2.29
C GLY A 116 14.38 6.16 -2.78
N GLU A 117 13.66 5.42 -3.62
CA GLU A 117 12.37 5.84 -4.14
C GLU A 117 11.23 5.39 -3.22
N MET A 118 10.36 6.33 -2.85
CA MET A 118 9.18 6.05 -2.04
C MET A 118 8.02 5.59 -2.94
N ILE A 119 7.38 4.49 -2.55
CA ILE A 119 6.12 4.03 -3.15
C ILE A 119 5.02 4.30 -2.13
N GLU A 120 4.15 5.27 -2.43
CA GLU A 120 3.06 5.67 -1.55
C GLU A 120 1.81 4.79 -1.75
N GLU A 121 1.03 4.62 -0.69
CA GLU A 121 -0.28 3.99 -0.78
C GLU A 121 -1.31 5.00 -1.28
N LEU A 122 -2.07 4.66 -2.32
CA LEU A 122 -3.15 5.52 -2.81
C LEU A 122 -4.23 5.75 -1.75
N PRO A 123 -4.79 6.97 -1.67
CA PRO A 123 -6.00 7.21 -0.89
C PRO A 123 -7.13 6.26 -1.31
N ASP A 124 -7.83 5.70 -0.34
CA ASP A 124 -9.05 4.91 -0.57
C ASP A 124 -10.26 5.74 -0.13
N PRO A 125 -11.12 6.21 -1.08
CA PRO A 125 -12.26 7.08 -0.79
C PRO A 125 -13.42 6.35 -0.12
N SER A 126 -13.37 5.02 0.02
CA SER A 126 -14.40 4.28 0.74
C SER A 126 -14.39 4.64 2.24
N PRO A 127 -15.55 4.63 2.91
CA PRO A 127 -15.61 4.92 4.35
C PRO A 127 -14.62 4.06 5.15
N ASN A 128 -13.71 4.73 5.88
CA ASN A 128 -12.78 4.05 6.77
C ASN A 128 -13.47 3.77 8.10
N LYS A 129 -14.03 2.56 8.25
CA LYS A 129 -14.69 2.12 9.49
C LYS A 129 -13.75 2.00 10.70
N TRP A 130 -12.44 2.10 10.49
CA TRP A 130 -11.43 2.11 11.56
C TRP A 130 -10.85 3.50 11.83
N ALA A 131 -11.31 4.53 11.12
CA ALA A 131 -10.93 5.90 11.44
C ALA A 131 -11.36 6.21 12.88
N LYS A 132 -10.41 6.69 13.69
CA LYS A 132 -10.74 7.23 15.00
C LYS A 132 -11.70 8.40 14.79
N GLN A 133 -12.81 8.42 15.52
CA GLN A 133 -13.63 9.63 15.56
C GLN A 133 -12.76 10.76 16.11
N PRO A 134 -12.86 11.99 15.57
CA PRO A 134 -12.19 13.12 16.18
C PRO A 134 -12.66 13.21 17.63
N GLU A 135 -11.72 13.23 18.57
CA GLU A 135 -12.06 13.47 19.97
C GLU A 135 -12.81 14.82 20.03
N PRO A 136 -13.96 14.89 20.73
CA PRO A 136 -14.64 16.16 20.92
C PRO A 136 -13.65 17.11 21.59
N GLN A 137 -13.34 18.21 20.91
CA GLN A 137 -12.48 19.26 21.46
C GLN A 137 -13.11 19.71 22.79
N LYS A 138 -12.45 19.42 23.91
CA LYS A 138 -12.86 19.99 25.19
C LYS A 138 -12.82 21.50 25.03
N ALA A 139 -13.95 22.15 25.24
CA ALA A 139 -14.03 23.60 25.31
C ALA A 139 -13.02 24.07 26.37
N VAL A 140 -12.09 24.94 25.95
CA VAL A 140 -11.20 25.63 26.88
C VAL A 140 -12.08 26.60 27.65
N GLU A 141 -12.32 26.36 28.93
CA GLU A 141 -13.01 27.33 29.79
C GLU A 141 -12.15 28.60 29.88
N PRO A 142 -12.73 29.80 29.70
CA PRO A 142 -11.97 31.03 29.82
C PRO A 142 -11.55 31.27 31.28
N ASP A 143 -10.26 31.49 31.49
CA ASP A 143 -9.65 31.81 32.79
C ASP A 143 -10.34 33.01 33.45
N ALA A 144 -11.07 32.74 34.53
CA ALA A 144 -11.70 33.75 35.37
C ALA A 144 -10.72 34.29 36.43
N VAL A 145 -9.64 34.95 36.05
CA VAL A 145 -8.89 35.83 36.99
C VAL A 145 -8.31 37.04 36.27
N GLN A 146 -9.13 38.06 36.06
CA GLN A 146 -8.61 39.42 35.94
C GLN A 146 -9.64 40.43 36.44
N MET A 147 -9.48 40.86 37.69
CA MET A 147 -9.62 42.26 38.13
C MET A 147 -9.40 42.36 39.64
N LYS A 148 -8.12 42.52 40.01
CA LYS A 148 -7.74 43.34 41.16
C LYS A 148 -7.71 44.79 40.66
N MET A 149 -8.67 45.63 41.02
CA MET A 149 -8.49 47.09 41.06
C MET A 149 -9.38 47.68 42.16
N TRP A 150 -8.68 48.15 43.20
CA TRP A 150 -9.03 49.05 44.31
C TRP A 150 -10.28 48.78 45.17
#